data_AF-K8E5Y4-F1
#
_entry.id   AF-K8E5Y4-F1
#
_cell.length_a   1.000
_cell.length_b   1.000
_cell.length_c   1.000
_cell.angle_alpha   90.00
_cell.angle_beta   90.00
_cell.angle_gamma   90.00
#
_symmetry.space_group_name_H-M   'P 1'
#
loop_
_entity.id
_entity.type
_entity.pdbx_description
1 polymer ?
#
loop_
_entity_poly.entity_id
_entity_poly.type
_entity_poly.pdbx_seq_one_letter_code
_entity_poly.pdbx_strand_id
1 'polypeptide(L)' 'MYKWQRIKALYAQGVSIRKIAKTVGVSRNTVRKYLRDVNPPEFKARKYEKQLDPPPPD' A
#
# COMPACT_ATOMS: atom_id res chain seq x y z
N MET A 1 10.52 6.45 -5.96
CA MET A 1 9.49 5.89 -6.90
C MET A 1 8.34 5.31 -6.09
N TYR A 2 7.10 5.72 -6.33
CA TYR A 2 5.96 5.26 -5.54
C TYR A 2 5.57 3.81 -5.89
N LYS A 3 5.13 3.03 -4.89
CA LYS A 3 4.70 1.63 -5.06
C LYS A 3 3.61 1.49 -6.13
N TRP A 4 2.69 2.45 -6.22
CA TRP A 4 1.61 2.50 -7.21
C TRP A 4 2.10 2.58 -8.66
N GLN A 5 3.03 3.50 -8.97
CA GLN A 5 3.63 3.63 -10.31
C GLN A 5 4.33 2.34 -10.72
N ARG A 6 5.07 1.73 -9.79
CA ARG A 6 5.81 0.49 -10.05
C ARG A 6 4.87 -0.69 -10.35
N ILE A 7 3.73 -0.77 -9.65
CA ILE A 7 2.67 -1.75 -9.95
C ILE A 7 2.10 -1.54 -11.35
N LYS A 8 1.76 -0.31 -11.73
CA LYS A 8 1.20 -0.01 -13.06
C LYS A 8 2.18 -0.35 -14.19
N ALA A 9 3.45 0.02 -14.03
CA ALA A 9 4.50 -0.29 -15.01
C ALA A 9 4.67 -1.81 -15.21
N LEU A 10 4.73 -2.58 -14.11
CA LEU A 10 4.86 -4.04 -14.19
C LEU A 10 3.61 -4.70 -14.80
N TYR A 11 2.43 -4.18 -14.49
CA TYR A 11 1.19 -4.70 -15.08
C TYR A 11 1.10 -4.42 -16.58
N ALA A 12 1.52 -3.23 -17.01
CA ALA A 12 1.62 -2.88 -18.44
C ALA A 12 2.62 -3.76 -19.20
N GLN A 13 3.65 -4.27 -18.52
CA GLN A 13 4.59 -5.27 -19.07
C GLN A 13 4.02 -6.70 -19.13
N GLY A 14 2.76 -6.92 -18.75
CA GLY A 14 2.13 -8.24 -18.74
C GLY A 14 2.50 -9.12 -17.55
N VAL A 15 3.15 -8.56 -16.52
CA VAL A 15 3.51 -9.31 -15.32
C VAL A 15 2.25 -9.65 -14.52
N SER A 16 2.10 -10.92 -14.13
CA SER A 16 0.95 -11.34 -13.35
C SER A 16 0.88 -10.67 -11.97
N ILE A 17 -0.33 -10.41 -11.49
CA ILE A 17 -0.60 -9.79 -10.17
C ILE A 17 0.15 -10.50 -9.03
N ARG A 18 0.26 -11.83 -9.10
CA ARG A 18 0.99 -12.66 -8.11
C ARG A 18 2.48 -12.31 -8.08
N LYS A 19 3.11 -12.14 -9.24
CA LYS A 19 4.52 -11.81 -9.36
C LYS A 19 4.76 -10.35 -8.95
N ILE A 20 3.90 -9.42 -9.38
CA ILE A 20 3.94 -8.01 -8.95
C ILE A 20 3.89 -7.87 -7.42
N ALA A 21 2.96 -8.57 -6.78
CA ALA A 21 2.80 -8.57 -5.32
C ALA A 21 4.10 -9.00 -4.62
N LYS A 22 4.74 -10.06 -5.11
CA LYS A 22 6.02 -10.57 -4.59
C LYS A 22 7.16 -9.58 -4.81
N THR A 23 7.26 -8.99 -6.00
CA THR A 23 8.34 -8.07 -6.39
C THR A 23 8.26 -6.73 -5.65
N VAL A 24 7.05 -6.19 -5.44
CA VAL A 24 6.83 -4.89 -4.79
C VAL A 24 6.67 -5.02 -3.27
N GLY A 25 6.42 -6.23 -2.75
CA GLY A 25 6.23 -6.47 -1.32
C GLY A 25 4.88 -5.94 -0.81
N VAL A 26 3.80 -6.19 -1.55
CA VAL A 26 2.44 -5.74 -1.20
C VAL A 26 1.44 -6.87 -1.38
N SER A 27 0.30 -6.76 -0.71
CA SER A 27 -0.77 -7.75 -0.84
C SER A 27 -1.36 -7.73 -2.26
N ARG A 28 -1.90 -8.87 -2.72
CA ARG A 28 -2.60 -8.97 -4.00
C ARG A 28 -3.82 -8.03 -4.07
N ASN A 29 -4.47 -7.78 -2.92
CA ASN A 29 -5.55 -6.79 -2.82
C ASN A 29 -5.06 -5.38 -3.06
N THR A 30 -3.88 -5.02 -2.53
CA THR A 30 -3.26 -3.72 -2.78
C THR A 30 -2.95 -3.55 -4.27
N VAL A 31 -2.43 -4.59 -4.93
CA VAL A 31 -2.20 -4.58 -6.38
C VAL A 31 -3.51 -4.33 -7.14
N ARG A 32 -4.57 -5.09 -6.88
CA ARG A 32 -5.87 -4.88 -7.55
C ARG A 32 -6.45 -3.50 -7.29
N LYS A 33 -6.39 -3.01 -6.05
CA LYS A 33 -6.85 -1.66 -5.69
C LYS A 33 -6.12 -0.61 -6.53
N TYR A 34 -4.79 -0.70 -6.58
CA TYR A 34 -3.95 0.26 -7.30
C TYR A 34 -4.08 0.19 -8.82
N LEU A 35 -4.49 -0.96 -9.37
CA LEU A 35 -4.82 -1.11 -10.79
C LEU A 35 -6.21 -0.56 -11.13
N ARG A 36 -7.17 -0.65 -10.19
CA ARG A 36 -8.53 -0.14 -10.37
C ARG A 36 -8.60 1.38 -10.29
N ASP A 37 -7.78 1.98 -9.42
CA ASP A 37 -7.74 3.42 -9.23
C ASP A 37 -6.85 4.11 -10.29
N VAL A 38 -7.47 5.00 -11.08
CA VAL A 38 -6.77 5.84 -12.07
C VAL A 38 -5.89 6.88 -11.36
N ASN A 39 -6.33 7.35 -10.20
CA ASN A 39 -5.64 8.36 -9.40
C ASN A 39 -4.58 7.73 -8.46
N PRO A 40 -3.50 8.47 -8.14
CA PRO A 40 -2.55 8.03 -7.13
C PRO A 40 -3.27 7.83 -5.80
N PRO A 41 -2.98 6.74 -5.06
CA PRO A 41 -3.54 6.57 -3.74
C PRO A 41 -3.06 7.70 -2.85
N GLU A 42 -4.00 8.43 -2.23
CA GLU A 42 -3.66 9.35 -1.15
C GLU A 42 -3.02 8.55 -0.02
N PHE A 43 -1.71 8.70 0.15
CA PHE A 43 -0.98 8.12 1.27
C PHE A 43 -1.29 8.94 2.52
N LYS A 44 -2.50 8.79 3.07
CA LYS A 44 -2.82 9.32 4.40
C LYS A 44 -2.00 8.53 5.40
N ALA A 45 -0.99 9.16 5.99
CA ALA A 45 -0.33 8.62 7.18
C ALA A 45 -1.45 8.38 8.20
N ARG A 46 -1.66 7.11 8.58
CA ARG A 46 -2.61 6.82 9.65
C ARG A 46 -2.02 7.43 10.93
N LYS A 47 -2.63 8.50 11.43
CA LYS A 47 -2.35 8.98 12.78
C LYS A 47 -2.93 7.95 13.73
N TYR A 48 -2.08 7.12 14.30
CA TYR A 48 -2.47 6.24 15.40
C TYR A 48 -2.34 7.05 16.68
N GLU A 49 -3.45 7.58 17.18
CA GLU A 49 -3.49 8.11 18.54
C GLU A 49 -3.49 6.91 19.49
N LYS A 50 -2.37 6.72 20.20
CA LYS A 50 -2.30 5.75 21.29
C LYS A 50 -3.17 6.28 22.43
N GLN A 51 -4.38 5.75 22.59
CA GLN A 51 -5.03 5.75 23.90
C GLN A 51 -4.29 4.74 24.78
N LEU A 52 -3.22 5.18 25.43
CA LEU A 52 -2.67 4.49 26.59
C LEU A 52 -3.10 5.32 27.80
N ASP A 53 -3.67 4.67 28.81
CA ASP A 53 -3.92 5.32 30.09
C ASP A 53 -2.57 5.81 30.66
N PRO A 54 -2.52 7.03 31.24
CA PRO A 54 -1.32 7.49 31.92
C PRO A 54 -0.98 6.55 33.07
N PRO A 55 0.31 6.29 33.35
CA PRO A 55 0.71 5.49 34.51
C PRO A 55 0.19 6.14 35.81
N PRO A 56 -0.15 5.36 36.86
CA PRO A 56 -0.61 5.90 38.13
C PRO A 56 0.46 6.82 38.74
N PRO A 57 0.06 7.91 39.44
CA PRO A 57 1.00 8.74 40.19
C PRO A 57 1.54 8.00 41.42
N ASP A 58 2.84 8.18 41.69
CA ASP A 58 3.56 7.68 42.86
C ASP A 58 3.12 8.36 44.18
#